data_AF-A0A853GUY3-F1
#
_entry.id   AF-A0A853GUY3-F1
#
_cell.length_a   1.000
_cell.length_b   1.000
_cell.length_c   1.000
_cell.angle_alpha   90.00
_cell.angle_beta   90.00
_cell.angle_gamma   90.00
#
_symmetry.space_group_name_H-M   'P 1'
#
loop_
_entity.id
_entity.type
_entity.pdbx_description
1 polymer ?
#
loop_
_entity_poly.entity_id
_entity_poly.type
_entity_poly.pdbx_seq_one_letter_code
_entity_poly.pdbx_strand_id
1 'polypeptide(L)'
;MQEELVSRRRQAGQQWFLNVGVSAPVMPPAGDLSFVGFNDAVLQNLLACDLEKRVQVVHEPAFTKRFPLERPARVTIYTRDGREHVNERSFRRGDPESPWSWEELQARFISIASLAQLSDSSSAEVVSWCFDLASRGATSPIDPVLPFASSLPSI
;
A
#
# COMPACT_ATOMS: atom_id res chain seq x y z
N MET A 1 -11.95 -8.40 32.10
CA MET A 1 -12.06 -7.20 31.23
C MET A 1 -11.02 -7.17 30.09
N GLN A 2 -9.79 -7.66 30.29
CA GLN A 2 -8.79 -7.76 29.20
C GLN A 2 -8.94 -9.02 28.31
N GLU A 3 -9.46 -10.12 28.85
CA GLU A 3 -9.62 -11.39 28.09
C GLU A 3 -10.76 -11.35 27.06
N GLU A 4 -11.78 -10.51 27.28
CA GLU A 4 -12.94 -10.40 26.40
C GLU A 4 -12.61 -9.67 25.08
N LEU A 5 -11.64 -8.75 25.11
CA LEU A 5 -11.10 -8.04 23.93
C LEU A 5 -10.25 -8.96 23.04
N VAL A 6 -9.52 -9.91 23.64
CA VAL A 6 -8.72 -10.90 22.92
C VAL A 6 -9.61 -11.99 22.31
N SER A 7 -10.71 -12.36 22.98
CA SER A 7 -11.68 -13.33 22.47
C SER A 7 -12.43 -12.83 21.23
N ARG A 8 -12.82 -11.55 21.20
CA ARG A 8 -13.43 -10.94 19.99
C ARG A 8 -12.47 -10.87 18.79
N ARG A 9 -11.16 -10.83 19.01
CA ARG A 9 -10.14 -10.90 17.95
C ARG A 9 -10.03 -12.29 17.31
N ARG A 10 -10.47 -13.37 17.98
CA ARG A 10 -10.39 -14.74 17.45
C ARG A 10 -11.64 -15.20 16.70
N GLN A 11 -12.82 -14.61 16.95
CA GLN A 11 -14.05 -15.00 16.25
C GLN A 11 -14.25 -14.33 14.88
N ALA A 12 -13.54 -13.24 14.57
CA ALA A 12 -13.59 -12.61 13.26
C ALA A 12 -12.63 -13.29 12.27
N GLY A 13 -12.89 -14.57 11.98
CA GLY A 13 -12.26 -15.36 10.92
C GLY A 13 -12.66 -14.92 9.50
N GLN A 14 -12.78 -13.61 9.26
CA GLN A 14 -12.89 -13.02 7.93
C GLN A 14 -12.11 -11.71 7.94
N GLN A 15 -10.82 -11.86 7.65
CA GLN A 15 -9.86 -10.79 7.45
C GLN A 15 -10.23 -10.04 6.17
N TRP A 16 -11.24 -9.17 6.25
CA TRP A 16 -11.48 -8.15 5.24
C TRP A 16 -10.39 -7.10 5.43
N PHE A 17 -9.39 -7.13 4.56
CA PHE A 17 -8.31 -6.13 4.48
C PHE A 17 -8.88 -4.73 4.18
N LEU A 18 -9.51 -4.10 5.18
CA LEU A 18 -9.84 -2.69 5.20
C LEU A 18 -8.62 -1.93 5.72
N ASN A 19 -7.66 -1.77 4.82
CA ASN A 19 -6.39 -1.06 5.04
C ASN A 19 -6.59 0.48 5.09
N VAL A 20 -7.67 0.94 5.73
CA VAL A 20 -8.01 2.37 5.87
C VAL A 20 -7.63 2.88 7.28
N GLY A 21 -7.61 2.00 8.28
CA GLY A 21 -7.34 2.41 9.67
C GLY A 21 -5.86 2.57 10.05
N VAL A 22 -4.93 1.97 9.31
CA VAL A 22 -3.49 1.94 9.69
C VAL A 22 -2.66 2.94 8.89
N SER A 23 -3.12 3.35 7.70
CA SER A 23 -2.37 4.24 6.81
C SER A 23 -2.57 5.73 7.08
N ALA A 24 -3.71 6.14 7.66
CA ALA A 24 -3.97 7.54 7.98
C ALA A 24 -3.10 8.13 9.12
N PRO A 25 -2.80 7.42 10.23
CA PRO A 25 -1.96 7.98 11.28
C PRO A 25 -0.45 7.90 10.98
N VAL A 26 -0.02 7.00 10.09
CA VAL A 26 1.40 6.79 9.73
C VAL A 26 1.72 7.56 8.45
N MET A 27 1.41 8.86 8.44
CA MET A 27 1.78 9.73 7.32
C MET A 27 2.96 10.62 7.75
N PRO A 28 4.18 10.37 7.25
CA PRO A 28 5.29 11.30 7.47
C PRO A 28 4.94 12.67 6.90
N PRO A 29 5.58 13.76 7.35
CA PRO A 29 5.27 15.13 6.93
C PRO A 29 5.35 15.39 5.40
N ALA A 30 5.90 14.46 4.63
CA ALA A 30 5.95 14.49 3.17
C ALA A 30 4.84 13.68 2.45
N GLY A 31 3.91 13.03 3.17
CA GLY A 31 2.84 12.21 2.55
C GLY A 31 3.32 10.90 1.93
N ASP A 32 4.55 10.46 2.25
CA ASP A 32 5.12 9.23 1.71
C ASP A 32 4.50 7.99 2.38
N LEU A 33 3.65 7.29 1.63
CA LEU A 33 3.08 5.98 2.00
C LEU A 33 3.89 4.83 1.39
N SER A 34 5.13 5.08 0.96
CA SER A 34 6.07 4.03 0.56
C SER A 34 6.34 3.10 1.74
N PHE A 35 6.79 1.90 1.42
CA PHE A 35 7.16 0.92 2.43
C PHE A 35 8.35 1.40 3.30
N VAL A 36 9.16 2.34 2.82
CA VAL A 36 10.24 2.98 3.59
C VAL A 36 9.70 3.79 4.77
N GLY A 37 8.50 4.36 4.61
CA GLY A 37 7.80 5.13 5.65
C GLY A 37 7.27 4.29 6.82
N PHE A 38 7.22 2.97 6.70
CA PHE A 38 6.76 2.08 7.77
C PHE A 38 7.94 1.54 8.59
N ASN A 39 8.46 2.37 9.49
CA ASN A 39 9.53 2.00 10.41
C ASN A 39 9.22 2.46 11.84
N ASP A 40 10.01 1.98 12.81
CA ASP A 40 9.80 2.27 14.23
C ASP A 40 9.83 3.77 14.55
N ALA A 41 10.63 4.57 13.82
CA ALA A 41 10.70 6.01 14.04
C ALA A 41 9.38 6.71 13.72
N VAL A 42 8.64 6.25 12.70
CA VAL A 42 7.31 6.79 12.39
C VAL A 42 6.28 6.34 13.42
N LEU A 43 6.35 5.10 13.89
CA LEU A 43 5.47 4.61 14.97
C LEU A 43 5.68 5.34 16.30
N GLN A 44 6.89 5.84 16.55
CA GLN A 44 7.21 6.62 17.75
C GLN A 44 7.00 8.14 17.57
N ASN A 45 6.59 8.58 16.38
CA ASN A 45 6.40 9.99 16.10
C ASN A 45 5.22 10.55 16.89
N LEU A 46 5.49 11.51 17.78
CA LEU A 46 4.47 12.10 18.65
C LEU A 46 3.33 12.78 17.88
N LEU A 47 3.60 13.37 16.71
CA LEU A 47 2.57 13.99 15.88
C LEU A 47 1.67 12.95 15.22
N ALA A 48 2.24 11.84 14.75
CA ALA A 48 1.49 10.70 14.22
C ALA A 48 0.56 10.10 15.28
N CYS A 49 1.10 9.84 16.48
CA CYS A 49 0.35 9.33 17.62
C CYS A 49 -0.74 10.30 18.11
N ASP A 50 -0.51 11.61 18.05
CA ASP A 50 -1.53 12.61 18.39
C ASP A 50 -2.65 12.69 17.34
N LEU A 51 -2.29 12.57 16.06
CA LEU A 51 -3.24 12.54 14.96
C LEU A 51 -4.11 11.28 15.01
N GLU A 52 -3.52 10.11 15.26
CA GLU A 52 -4.22 8.82 15.39
C GLU A 52 -5.41 8.91 16.35
N LYS A 53 -5.21 9.54 17.53
CA LYS A 53 -6.25 9.70 18.56
C LYS A 53 -7.46 10.51 18.10
N ARG A 54 -7.35 11.24 16.98
CA ARG A 54 -8.40 12.07 16.39
C ARG A 54 -9.04 11.43 15.15
N VAL A 55 -8.53 10.31 14.68
CA VAL A 55 -9.07 9.60 13.52
C VAL A 55 -10.30 8.80 13.94
N GLN A 56 -11.39 8.97 13.21
CA GLN A 56 -12.60 8.15 13.33
C GLN A 56 -12.86 7.45 12.01
N VAL A 57 -13.08 6.13 12.07
CA VAL A 57 -13.46 5.33 10.91
C VAL A 57 -14.95 5.05 10.98
N VAL A 58 -15.69 5.53 9.97
CA VAL A 58 -17.13 5.39 9.89
C VAL A 58 -17.49 4.52 8.69
N HIS A 59 -18.40 3.57 8.89
CA HIS A 59 -18.96 2.79 7.80
C HIS A 59 -20.01 3.62 7.06
N GLU A 60 -19.90 3.67 5.74
CA GLU A 60 -20.85 4.36 4.85
C GLU A 60 -21.64 3.32 4.04
N PRO A 61 -22.93 3.07 4.34
CA PRO A 61 -23.73 2.09 3.62
C PRO A 61 -23.82 2.33 2.11
N ALA A 62 -23.74 3.59 1.65
CA ALA A 62 -23.70 3.90 0.23
C ALA A 62 -22.44 3.36 -0.47
N PHE A 63 -21.32 3.24 0.25
CA PHE A 63 -20.08 2.67 -0.27
C PHE A 63 -20.19 1.16 -0.45
N THR A 64 -20.81 0.47 0.50
CA THR A 64 -21.05 -0.98 0.39
C THR A 64 -21.90 -1.34 -0.81
N LYS A 65 -22.88 -0.51 -1.18
CA LYS A 65 -23.73 -0.72 -2.37
C LYS A 65 -22.96 -0.67 -3.70
N ARG A 66 -21.80 -0.01 -3.74
CA ARG A 66 -20.96 0.15 -4.94
C ARG A 66 -19.95 -1.00 -5.10
N PHE A 67 -19.77 -1.84 -4.09
CA PHE A 67 -18.93 -3.04 -4.18
C PHE A 67 -19.58 -4.12 -5.05
N PRO A 68 -18.82 -4.92 -5.83
CA PRO A 68 -17.36 -4.97 -5.98
C PRO A 68 -16.79 -4.04 -7.05
N LEU A 69 -17.65 -3.37 -7.83
CA LEU A 69 -17.24 -2.52 -8.95
C LEU A 69 -16.32 -1.39 -8.45
N GLU A 70 -16.65 -0.81 -7.31
CA GLU A 70 -15.87 0.25 -6.70
C GLU A 70 -15.51 -0.09 -5.24
N ARG A 71 -14.45 0.56 -4.74
CA ARG A 71 -14.01 0.43 -3.35
C ARG A 71 -13.81 1.81 -2.75
N PRO A 72 -14.89 2.62 -2.67
CA PRO A 72 -14.77 4.02 -2.32
C PRO A 72 -14.28 4.23 -0.89
N ALA A 73 -13.48 5.27 -0.72
CA ALA A 73 -13.05 5.80 0.57
C ALA A 73 -13.14 7.32 0.53
N ARG A 74 -13.67 7.92 1.61
CA ARG A 74 -13.72 9.37 1.80
C ARG A 74 -12.96 9.75 3.06
N VAL A 75 -12.14 10.78 2.95
CA VAL A 75 -11.44 11.41 4.07
C VAL A 75 -11.99 12.82 4.23
N THR A 76 -12.44 13.13 5.43
CA THR A 76 -12.82 14.49 5.84
C THR A 76 -11.86 14.96 6.92
N ILE A 77 -11.25 16.12 6.72
CA ILE A 77 -10.34 16.77 7.68
C ILE A 77 -11.00 18.06 8.14
N TYR A 78 -11.18 18.18 9.45
CA TYR A 78 -11.60 19.41 10.11
C TYR A 78 -10.39 20.09 10.73
N THR A 79 -10.14 21.34 10.36
CA THR A 79 -9.02 22.13 10.87
C THR A 79 -9.44 22.98 12.07
N ARG A 80 -8.46 23.43 12.86
CA ARG A 80 -8.72 24.21 14.09
C ARG A 80 -9.36 25.57 13.83
N ASP A 81 -9.21 26.12 12.63
CA ASP A 81 -9.87 27.36 12.19
C ASP A 81 -11.26 27.11 11.60
N GLY A 82 -11.81 25.90 11.77
CA GLY A 82 -13.18 25.55 11.41
C GLY A 82 -13.37 25.20 9.93
N ARG A 83 -12.30 25.09 9.13
CA ARG A 83 -12.41 24.65 7.73
C ARG A 83 -12.59 23.14 7.64
N GLU A 84 -13.27 22.73 6.58
CA GLU A 84 -13.50 21.34 6.22
C GLU A 84 -12.85 21.06 4.86
N HIS A 85 -12.09 19.98 4.79
CA HIS A 85 -11.51 19.45 3.55
C HIS A 85 -12.00 18.02 3.33
N VAL A 86 -12.64 17.77 2.19
CA VAL A 86 -13.19 16.46 1.85
C VAL A 86 -12.54 15.94 0.57
N ASN A 87 -12.13 14.68 0.58
CA ASN A 87 -11.68 13.99 -0.63
C ASN A 87 -12.25 12.57 -0.65
N GLU A 88 -12.87 12.18 -1.76
CA GLU A 88 -13.37 10.82 -2.00
C GLU A 88 -12.69 10.22 -3.22
N ARG A 89 -12.29 8.95 -3.11
CA ARG A 89 -11.81 8.17 -4.25
C ARG A 89 -12.55 6.85 -4.34
N SER A 90 -13.08 6.56 -5.52
CA SER A 90 -13.78 5.31 -5.85
C SER A 90 -12.82 4.15 -6.15
N PHE A 91 -11.70 4.47 -6.81
CA PHE A 91 -10.71 3.52 -7.32
C PHE A 91 -9.35 3.76 -6.68
N ARG A 92 -8.62 2.68 -6.44
CA ARG A 92 -7.26 2.70 -5.91
C ARG A 92 -6.29 2.83 -7.07
N ARG A 93 -5.13 3.42 -6.82
CA ARG A 93 -4.08 3.41 -7.84
C ARG A 93 -3.61 1.98 -8.06
N GLY A 94 -3.63 1.53 -9.31
CA GLY A 94 -3.41 0.15 -9.75
C GLY A 94 -4.67 -0.63 -10.07
N ASP A 95 -5.86 -0.12 -9.77
CA ASP A 95 -7.10 -0.71 -10.28
C ASP A 95 -7.16 -0.56 -11.82
N PRO A 96 -7.92 -1.40 -12.55
CA PRO A 96 -8.08 -1.28 -14.01
C PRO A 96 -8.49 0.13 -14.47
N GLU A 97 -9.28 0.83 -13.66
CA GLU A 97 -9.76 2.19 -13.88
C GLU A 97 -8.71 3.27 -13.56
N SER A 98 -7.66 2.92 -12.81
CA SER A 98 -6.55 3.81 -12.45
C SER A 98 -5.22 3.06 -12.57
N PRO A 99 -4.83 2.65 -13.79
CA PRO A 99 -3.62 1.86 -13.99
C PRO A 99 -2.37 2.65 -13.61
N TRP A 100 -1.30 1.93 -13.27
CA TRP A 100 0.03 2.51 -13.16
C TRP A 100 0.60 2.76 -14.55
N SER A 101 1.35 3.85 -14.71
CA SER A 101 2.29 3.95 -15.83
C SER A 101 3.44 2.97 -15.61
N TRP A 102 4.17 2.66 -16.68
CA TRP A 102 5.35 1.80 -16.60
C TRP A 102 6.40 2.37 -15.65
N GLU A 103 6.65 3.67 -15.73
CA GLU A 103 7.63 4.39 -14.91
C GLU A 103 7.25 4.37 -13.43
N GLU A 104 5.97 4.55 -13.12
CA GLU A 104 5.48 4.49 -11.74
C GLU A 104 5.58 3.06 -11.17
N LEU A 105 5.28 2.05 -11.98
CA LEU A 105 5.40 0.65 -11.58
C LEU A 105 6.86 0.29 -11.32
N GLN A 106 7.77 0.72 -12.20
CA GLN A 106 9.22 0.55 -12.04
C GLN A 106 9.71 1.25 -10.76
N ALA A 107 9.36 2.52 -10.55
CA ALA A 107 9.75 3.26 -9.36
C ALA A 107 9.24 2.59 -8.07
N ARG A 108 8.00 2.10 -8.08
CA ARG A 108 7.43 1.34 -6.95
C ARG A 108 8.18 0.03 -6.71
N PHE A 109 8.53 -0.71 -7.76
CA PHE A 109 9.33 -1.92 -7.65
C PHE A 109 10.70 -1.63 -7.02
N ILE A 110 11.43 -0.64 -7.52
CA ILE A 110 12.76 -0.27 -7.01
C ILE A 110 12.68 0.10 -5.52
N SER A 111 11.67 0.88 -5.11
CA SER A 111 11.46 1.26 -3.71
C SER A 111 11.20 0.06 -2.78
N ILE A 112 10.57 -1.01 -3.28
CA ILE A 112 10.36 -2.24 -2.50
C ILE A 112 11.62 -3.10 -2.52
N ALA A 113 12.28 -3.22 -3.67
CA ALA A 113 13.50 -4.01 -3.85
C ALA A 113 14.64 -3.49 -2.96
N SER A 114 14.74 -2.17 -2.78
CA SER A 114 15.73 -1.56 -1.87
C SER A 114 15.50 -1.97 -0.41
N LEU A 115 14.25 -2.19 0.02
CA LEU A 115 13.95 -2.68 1.37
C LEU A 115 14.37 -4.14 1.56
N ALA A 116 14.32 -4.92 0.49
CA ALA A 116 14.88 -6.26 0.45
C ALA A 116 16.40 -6.28 0.22
N GLN A 117 17.05 -5.11 0.25
CA GLN A 117 18.50 -4.94 0.06
C GLN A 117 19.00 -5.45 -1.30
N LEU A 118 18.14 -5.47 -2.31
CA LEU A 118 18.55 -5.78 -3.68
C LEU A 118 19.36 -4.62 -4.25
N SER A 119 20.47 -4.92 -4.91
CA SER A 119 21.30 -3.89 -5.55
C SER A 119 20.55 -3.18 -6.69
N ASP A 120 20.96 -1.95 -7.01
CA ASP A 120 20.40 -1.20 -8.14
C ASP A 120 20.60 -1.95 -9.47
N SER A 121 21.76 -2.61 -9.65
CA SER A 121 22.05 -3.41 -10.84
C SER A 121 21.10 -4.59 -10.98
N SER A 122 20.94 -5.38 -9.91
CA SER A 122 20.01 -6.51 -9.91
C SER A 122 18.57 -6.07 -10.09
N SER A 123 18.17 -4.94 -9.49
CA SER A 123 16.84 -4.35 -9.67
C SER A 123 16.61 -3.95 -11.14
N ALA A 124 17.60 -3.33 -11.79
CA ALA A 124 17.53 -2.98 -13.21
C ALA A 124 17.44 -4.22 -14.11
N GLU A 125 18.18 -5.28 -13.79
CA GLU A 125 18.10 -6.57 -14.50
C GLU A 125 16.69 -7.18 -14.41
N VAL A 126 16.04 -7.13 -13.24
CA VAL A 126 14.66 -7.61 -13.07
C VAL A 126 13.70 -6.80 -13.95
N VAL A 127 13.81 -5.47 -13.92
CA VAL A 127 12.95 -4.58 -14.72
C VAL A 127 13.12 -4.86 -16.21
N SER A 128 14.37 -4.99 -16.67
CA SER A 128 14.71 -5.33 -18.05
C SER A 128 14.11 -6.67 -18.47
N TRP A 129 14.25 -7.70 -17.62
CA TRP A 129 13.68 -9.02 -17.88
C TRP A 129 12.14 -8.98 -17.96
N CYS A 130 11.48 -8.28 -17.04
CA CYS A 130 10.02 -8.10 -17.07
C CYS A 130 9.54 -7.40 -18.35
N PHE A 131 10.27 -6.38 -18.79
CA PHE A 131 9.96 -5.66 -20.02
C PHE A 131 10.12 -6.57 -21.24
N ASP A 132 11.24 -7.29 -21.34
CA ASP A 132 11.49 -8.26 -22.41
C ASP A 132 10.41 -9.35 -22.45
N LEU A 133 10.01 -9.86 -21.27
CA LEU A 133 8.94 -10.85 -21.15
C LEU A 133 7.61 -10.30 -21.68
N ALA A 134 7.23 -9.10 -21.26
CA ALA A 134 6.01 -8.44 -21.74
C ALA A 134 6.04 -8.18 -23.26
N SER A 135 7.23 -7.91 -23.81
CA SER A 135 7.46 -7.61 -25.23
C SER A 135 7.32 -8.83 -26.14
N ARG A 136 7.65 -10.03 -25.64
CA ARG A 136 7.66 -11.28 -26.44
C ARG A 136 6.28 -11.88 -26.71
N GLY A 137 5.24 -11.41 -26.00
CA GLY A 137 3.90 -11.99 -26.05
C GLY A 137 3.83 -13.38 -25.41
N ALA A 138 2.61 -13.86 -25.12
CA ALA A 138 2.35 -15.07 -24.31
C ALA A 138 2.84 -16.41 -24.92
N THR A 139 3.49 -16.40 -26.09
CA THR A 139 3.84 -17.61 -26.86
C THR A 139 5.29 -18.04 -26.71
N SER A 140 6.14 -17.22 -26.08
CA SER A 140 7.56 -17.55 -25.91
C SER A 140 7.77 -18.30 -24.59
N PRO A 141 8.43 -19.47 -24.57
CA PRO A 141 8.72 -20.17 -23.32
C PRO A 141 9.51 -19.27 -22.38
N ILE A 142 9.02 -19.14 -21.14
CA ILE A 142 9.69 -18.39 -20.08
C ILE A 142 10.81 -19.30 -19.58
N ASP A 143 12.06 -18.83 -19.63
CA ASP A 143 13.14 -19.46 -18.89
C ASP A 143 12.79 -19.36 -17.38
N PRO A 144 12.58 -20.48 -16.68
CA PRO A 144 12.16 -20.45 -15.27
C PRO A 144 13.24 -19.90 -14.34
N VAL A 145 14.48 -19.77 -14.84
CA VAL A 145 15.59 -19.22 -14.07
C VAL A 145 15.63 -17.71 -14.30
N LEU A 146 15.36 -16.96 -13.23
CA LEU A 146 15.62 -15.52 -13.22
C LEU A 146 17.11 -15.30 -13.52
N PRO A 147 17.48 -14.45 -14.48
CA PRO A 147 18.87 -14.28 -14.91
C PRO A 147 19.82 -13.79 -13.79
N PHE A 148 19.24 -13.30 -12.68
CA PHE A 148 19.91 -12.82 -11.48
C PHE A 148 19.79 -13.76 -10.27
N ALA A 149 19.29 -15.00 -10.43
CA ALA A 149 19.13 -15.95 -9.32
C ALA A 149 20.46 -16.26 -8.61
N SER A 150 21.59 -16.18 -9.31
CA SER A 150 22.93 -16.39 -8.78
C SER A 150 23.53 -15.16 -8.05
N SER A 151 22.90 -13.99 -8.14
CA SER A 151 23.34 -12.74 -7.50
C SER A 151 22.45 -12.29 -6.33
N LEU A 152 21.38 -13.04 -6.04
CA LEU A 152 20.54 -12.78 -4.87
C LEU A 152 21.27 -13.20 -3.58
N PRO A 153 21.27 -12.36 -2.53
CA PRO A 153 21.78 -12.77 -1.24
C PRO A 153 20.98 -13.96 -0.73
N SER A 154 21.65 -14.94 -0.13
CA SER A 154 20.96 -16.00 0.61
C SER A 154 20.16 -15.37 1.74
N ILE A 155 18.84 -15.51 1.68
CA ILE A 155 17.90 -15.15 2.77
C ILE A 155 18.01 -16.16 3.91
#